data_AF-A0A1G6PNN4-F1
#
_entry.id   AF-A0A1G6PNN4-F1
#
_cell.length_a   1.000
_cell.length_b   1.000
_cell.length_c   1.000
_cell.angle_alpha   90.00
_cell.angle_beta   90.00
_cell.angle_gamma   90.00
#
_symmetry.space_group_name_H-M   'P 1'
#
loop_
_entity.id
_entity.type
_entity.pdbx_description
1 polymer ?
#
loop_
_entity_poly.entity_id
_entity_poly.type
_entity_poly.pdbx_seq_one_letter_code
_entity_poly.pdbx_strand_id
1 'polypeptide(L)' 'MKNKIVAGVLGILLGNLGIHKFYLGNIGMGIVYLLFSWTVIPGIIGFIEGLIYLFQSDEDFDAKYNR' A
#
# COMPACT_ATOMS: atom_id res chain seq x y z
N MET A 1 -7.81 0.32 13.92
CA MET A 1 -6.51 0.94 13.58
C MET A 1 -5.76 -0.01 12.66
N LYS A 2 -5.41 0.48 11.48
CA LYS A 2 -4.55 -0.18 10.48
C LYS A 2 -3.11 -0.05 10.95
N ASN A 3 -2.28 -1.06 10.69
CA ASN A 3 -0.89 -1.08 11.10
C ASN A 3 0.02 -0.73 9.91
N LYS A 4 0.94 0.23 10.08
CA LYS A 4 1.87 0.67 9.02
C LYS A 4 2.82 -0.44 8.58
N ILE A 5 3.24 -1.31 9.49
CA ILE A 5 4.12 -2.44 9.19
C ILE A 5 3.40 -3.41 8.25
N VAL A 6 2.13 -3.71 8.54
CA VAL A 6 1.31 -4.58 7.69
C VAL A 6 1.11 -3.94 6.31
N ALA A 7 0.80 -2.64 6.25
CA ALA A 7 0.68 -1.93 4.99
C ALA A 7 1.99 -1.92 4.18
N GLY A 8 3.13 -1.73 4.85
CA GLY A 8 4.47 -1.74 4.26
C GLY A 8 4.86 -3.10 3.70
N VAL A 9 4.68 -4.16 4.49
CA VAL A 9 4.96 -5.56 4.08
C VAL A 9 4.06 -5.96 2.91
N LEU A 10 2.77 -5.61 2.96
CA LEU A 10 1.85 -5.84 1.84
C LEU A 10 2.25 -5.06 0.59
N GLY A 11 2.77 -3.84 0.73
CA GLY A 11 3.27 -3.06 -0.40
C GLY A 11 4.51 -3.68 -1.04
N ILE A 12 5.45 -4.17 -0.23
CA ILE A 12 6.70 -4.77 -0.72
C ILE A 12 6.45 -6.14 -1.38
N LEU A 13 5.67 -7.02 -0.74
CA LEU A 13 5.48 -8.39 -1.22
C LEU A 13 4.33 -8.52 -2.22
N LEU A 14 3.27 -7.75 -2.02
CA LEU A 14 2.01 -7.84 -2.77
C LEU A 14 1.64 -6.52 -3.47
N GLY A 15 2.62 -5.62 -3.63
CA GLY A 15 2.44 -4.34 -4.31
C GLY A 15 1.93 -4.47 -5.73
N ASN A 16 2.36 -5.52 -6.46
CA ASN A 16 1.91 -5.74 -7.83
C ASN A 16 0.40 -6.02 -7.94
N LEU A 17 -0.19 -6.59 -6.89
CA LEU A 17 -1.63 -6.85 -6.81
C LEU A 17 -2.40 -5.68 -6.18
N GLY A 18 -1.70 -4.69 -5.60
CA GLY A 18 -2.31 -3.56 -4.91
C GLY A 18 -2.98 -3.91 -3.59
N ILE A 19 -2.65 -5.04 -2.97
CA ILE A 19 -3.32 -5.54 -1.75
C ILE A 19 -3.20 -4.55 -0.59
N HIS A 20 -2.09 -3.83 -0.49
CA HIS A 20 -1.90 -2.77 0.51
C HIS A 20 -2.92 -1.64 0.37
N LYS A 21 -3.39 -1.31 -0.85
CA LYS A 21 -4.43 -0.29 -1.06
C LYS A 21 -5.78 -0.74 -0.53
N PHE A 22 -6.13 -2.02 -0.70
CA PHE A 22 -7.33 -2.59 -0.11
C PHE A 22 -7.26 -2.59 1.42
N TYR A 23 -6.11 -2.94 1.99
CA TYR A 23 -5.88 -2.88 3.45
C TYR A 23 -6.05 -1.46 4.01
N LEU A 24 -5.58 -0.45 3.29
CA LEU A 24 -5.71 0.95 3.68
C LEU A 24 -7.13 1.52 3.48
N GLY A 25 -8.04 0.76 2.85
CA GLY A 25 -9.42 1.16 2.55
C GLY A 25 -9.59 1.90 1.22
N ASN A 26 -8.54 1.99 0.41
CA ASN A 26 -8.57 2.66 -0.90
C ASN A 26 -8.87 1.65 -2.02
N ILE A 27 -10.12 1.16 -2.05
CA ILE A 27 -10.58 0.10 -2.97
C ILE A 27 -10.41 0.52 -4.44
N GLY A 28 -10.69 1.79 -4.77
CA GLY A 28 -10.53 2.29 -6.15
C GLY A 28 -9.09 2.15 -6.65
N MET A 29 -8.11 2.58 -5.86
CA MET A 29 -6.69 2.39 -6.19
C MET A 29 -6.28 0.92 -6.21
N GLY A 30 -6.84 0.10 -5.33
CA GLY A 30 -6.62 -1.35 -5.34
C GLY A 30 -7.07 -2.00 -6.65
N ILE A 31 -8.25 -1.64 -7.17
CA ILE A 31 -8.76 -2.13 -8.45
C ILE A 31 -7.87 -1.68 -9.60
N VAL A 32 -7.42 -0.41 -9.61
CA VAL A 32 -6.49 0.09 -10.62
C VAL A 32 -5.20 -0.73 -10.62
N TYR A 33 -4.61 -0.97 -9.45
CA TYR A 33 -3.40 -1.78 -9.33
C TYR A 33 -3.64 -3.21 -9.83
N LEU A 34 -4.77 -3.82 -9.50
CA LEU A 34 -5.13 -5.16 -9.95
C LEU A 34 -5.28 -5.25 -11.48
N LEU A 35 -5.92 -4.25 -12.10
CA LEU A 35 -6.09 -4.17 -13.56
C LEU A 35 -4.78 -3.94 -14.30
N PHE A 36 -3.83 -3.23 -13.69
CA PHE A 36 -2.50 -2.97 -14.27
C PHE A 36 -1.43 -3.96 -13.78
N SER A 37 -1.76 -4.94 -12.95
CA SER A 37 -0.80 -5.88 -12.32
C SER A 37 0.03 -6.69 -13.33
N TRP A 38 -0.52 -6.92 -14.52
CA TRP A 38 0.17 -7.57 -15.64
C TRP A 38 1.30 -6.71 -16.27
N THR A 39 1.31 -5.40 -16.02
CA THR A 39 2.34 -4.48 -16.53
C THR A 39 3.59 -4.43 -15.65
N VAL A 40 3.57 -5.04 -14.46
CA VAL A 40 4.65 -4.99 -13.43
C VAL A 40 4.89 -3.59 -12.84
N ILE A 41 4.38 -2.52 -13.46
CA ILE A 41 4.45 -1.14 -12.98
C ILE A 41 3.87 -1.00 -11.56
N PRO A 42 2.69 -1.57 -11.23
CA PRO A 42 2.14 -1.49 -9.87
C PRO A 42 3.04 -2.18 -8.84
N GLY A 43 3.83 -3.18 -9.24
CA GLY A 43 4.81 -3.83 -8.38
C GLY A 43 5.91 -2.88 -7.91
N ILE A 44 6.47 -2.09 -8.84
CA ILE A 44 7.52 -1.11 -8.52
C ILE A 44 6.95 0.01 -7.66
N ILE A 45 5.77 0.54 -8.02
CA ILE A 45 5.14 1.61 -7.25
C ILE A 45 4.75 1.09 -5.86
N GLY A 46 4.15 -0.10 -5.77
CA GLY A 46 3.79 -0.74 -4.51
C GLY A 46 5.00 -1.01 -3.61
N PHE A 47 6.15 -1.37 -4.18
CA PHE A 47 7.40 -1.51 -3.44
C PHE A 47 7.87 -0.17 -2.83
N ILE A 48 7.87 0.90 -3.62
CA ILE A 48 8.22 2.25 -3.14
C ILE A 48 7.23 2.70 -2.05
N GLU A 49 5.93 2.52 -2.28
CA GLU A 49 4.90 2.83 -1.30
C GLU A 49 5.06 2.01 -0.01
N GLY A 50 5.41 0.73 -0.14
CA GLY A 50 5.69 -0.14 0.99
C GLY A 50 6.85 0.38 1.85
N LEU A 51 7.93 0.85 1.22
CA LEU A 51 9.02 1.52 1.92
C LEU A 51 8.56 2.83 2.57
N ILE A 52 7.79 3.66 1.86
CA ILE A 52 7.25 4.91 2.43
C ILE A 52 6.44 4.62 3.69
N TYR A 53 5.58 3.59 3.70
CA TYR A 53 4.81 3.22 4.89
C TYR A 53 5.68 2.72 6.05
N LEU A 54 6.79 2.03 5.76
CA LEU A 54 7.72 1.57 6.80
C LEU A 54 8.55 2.70 7.40
N PHE A 55 8.97 3.67 6.59
CA PHE A 55 9.79 4.81 7.03
C PHE A 55 8.95 6.00 7.53
N GLN A 56 7.65 5.98 7.31
CA GLN A 56 6.70 6.96 7.82
C GLN A 56 6.56 6.88 9.35
N SER A 57 6.41 8.05 10.00
CA SER A 57 6.13 8.14 11.44
C SER A 57 4.74 7.54 11.76
N ASP A 58 4.58 6.99 12.97
CA ASP A 58 3.27 6.44 13.39
C ASP A 58 2.18 7.52 13.45
N GLU A 59 2.53 8.73 13.88
CA GLU A 59 1.64 9.89 13.94
C GLU A 59 1.10 10.27 12.55
N ASP A 60 1.99 10.36 11.55
CA ASP A 60 1.59 10.67 10.18
C ASP A 60 0.71 9.56 9.58
N PHE A 61 1.01 8.30 9.93
CA PHE A 61 0.24 7.15 9.43
C PHE A 61 -1.15 7.14 10.00
N ASP A 62 -1.27 7.34 11.30
CA ASP A 62 -2.55 7.36 11.99
C ASP A 62 -3.39 8.55 11.53
N ALA A 63 -2.79 9.74 11.38
CA ALA A 63 -3.48 10.93 10.88
C ALA A 63 -4.07 10.74 9.46
N LYS A 64 -3.42 9.93 8.61
CA LYS A 64 -3.83 9.71 7.21
C LYS A 64 -4.77 8.53 7.03
N TYR A 65 -4.58 7.45 7.80
CA TYR A 65 -5.27 6.17 7.56
C TYR A 65 -6.18 5.71 8.70
N ASN A 66 -5.98 6.22 9.92
CA ASN A 66 -6.72 5.82 11.14
C ASN A 66 -7.52 6.97 11.78
N ARG A 67 -7.67 8.09 11.07
CA ARG A 67 -8.53 9.20 11.49
C ARG A 67 -10.01 8.83 11.46
#